data_AF-A0A939KRL7-F1
#
_entry.id   AF-A0A939KRL7-F1
#
_cell.length_a   1.000
_cell.length_b   1.000
_cell.length_c   1.000
_cell.angle_alpha   90.00
_cell.angle_beta   90.00
_cell.angle_gamma   90.00
#
_symmetry.space_group_name_H-M   'P 1'
#
loop_
_entity.id
_entity.type
_entity.pdbx_description
1 polymer ?
#
loop_
_entity_poly.entity_id
_entity_poly.type
_entity_poly.pdbx_seq_one_letter_code
_entity_poly.pdbx_strand_id
1 'polypeptide(L)'
;MAETTAKAIADYIIHFSQDHGDLVTNLKLQKLVYYAQAWYLALYDKPLFDEELQAWIGGPVQPELYDRFKSYKWNPISEHPEKVELPEHITDHLIEIIEVFGKYQAYYLERMVQGEDPWLKARRGIPRDEHATVRIEKQDMQTYYKTLLADDEEEEQEGQNTEYAQIQ
;
A
#
# COMPACT_ATOMS: atom_id res chain seq x y z
N MET A 1 9.16 13.07 -11.73
CA MET A 1 7.70 13.33 -11.77
C MET A 1 7.04 12.00 -11.52
N ALA A 2 5.95 11.98 -10.75
CA ALA A 2 5.22 10.74 -10.55
C ALA A 2 4.50 10.26 -11.82
N GLU A 3 4.13 8.98 -11.82
CA GLU A 3 3.53 8.28 -12.96
C GLU A 3 2.02 8.51 -13.07
N THR A 4 1.35 8.72 -11.94
CA THR A 4 -0.10 8.96 -11.86
C THR A 4 -0.46 9.71 -10.57
N THR A 5 -1.74 9.71 -10.21
CA THR A 5 -2.29 10.36 -9.01
C THR A 5 -2.84 9.33 -8.02
N ALA A 6 -2.86 9.69 -6.74
CA ALA A 6 -3.49 8.87 -5.70
C ALA A 6 -4.99 8.64 -5.99
N LYS A 7 -5.65 9.65 -6.57
CA LYS A 7 -7.05 9.55 -7.03
C LYS A 7 -7.23 8.47 -8.09
N ALA A 8 -6.40 8.46 -9.13
CA ALA A 8 -6.50 7.49 -10.22
C ALA A 8 -6.28 6.05 -9.72
N ILE A 9 -5.33 5.86 -8.81
CA ILE A 9 -5.06 4.57 -8.17
C ILE A 9 -6.26 4.12 -7.34
N ALA A 10 -6.80 5.01 -6.50
CA ALA A 10 -7.94 4.69 -5.65
C ALA A 10 -9.18 4.31 -6.48
N ASP A 11 -9.46 5.08 -7.53
CA ASP A 11 -10.57 4.81 -8.45
C ASP A 11 -10.39 3.46 -9.15
N TYR A 12 -9.17 3.15 -9.62
CA TYR A 12 -8.85 1.85 -10.21
C TYR A 12 -9.06 0.70 -9.23
N ILE A 13 -8.55 0.79 -8.01
CA ILE A 13 -8.69 -0.25 -6.99
C ILE A 13 -10.16 -0.51 -6.66
N ILE A 14 -10.97 0.53 -6.49
CA ILE A 14 -12.40 0.39 -6.18
C ILE A 14 -13.12 -0.29 -7.35
N HIS A 15 -12.91 0.23 -8.57
CA HIS A 15 -13.54 -0.31 -9.78
C HIS A 15 -13.19 -1.79 -9.98
N PHE A 16 -11.89 -2.12 -9.97
CA PHE A 16 -11.41 -3.48 -10.11
C PHE A 16 -11.99 -4.41 -9.05
N SER A 17 -11.98 -4.00 -7.78
CA SER A 17 -12.51 -4.82 -6.69
C SER A 17 -14.00 -5.10 -6.86
N GLN A 18 -14.79 -4.08 -7.20
CA GLN A 18 -16.24 -4.21 -7.38
C GLN A 18 -16.59 -5.12 -8.56
N ASP A 19 -15.86 -5.02 -9.68
CA ASP A 19 -16.03 -5.89 -10.85
C ASP A 19 -15.74 -7.38 -10.54
N HIS A 20 -14.88 -7.64 -9.57
CA HIS A 20 -14.52 -8.99 -9.12
C HIS A 20 -15.33 -9.45 -7.89
N GLY A 21 -16.36 -8.70 -7.49
CA GLY A 21 -17.26 -9.06 -6.39
C GLY A 21 -16.70 -8.76 -4.99
N ASP A 22 -15.58 -8.04 -4.90
CA ASP A 22 -14.97 -7.62 -3.66
C ASP A 22 -15.40 -6.21 -3.25
N LEU A 23 -15.45 -6.00 -1.93
CA LEU A 23 -15.84 -4.74 -1.33
C LEU A 23 -14.67 -4.10 -0.59
N VAL A 24 -14.45 -2.81 -0.83
CA VAL A 24 -13.36 -2.03 -0.24
C VAL A 24 -13.95 -0.97 0.68
N THR A 25 -13.53 -0.97 1.95
CA THR A 25 -13.82 0.13 2.89
C THR A 25 -12.79 1.24 2.74
N ASN A 26 -13.09 2.46 3.18
CA ASN A 26 -12.12 3.56 3.18
C ASN A 26 -10.82 3.17 3.91
N LEU A 27 -10.94 2.50 5.08
CA LEU A 27 -9.76 2.06 5.82
C LEU A 27 -8.88 1.10 5.02
N LYS A 28 -9.47 0.14 4.30
CA LYS A 28 -8.73 -0.79 3.43
C LYS A 28 -8.10 -0.07 2.25
N LEU A 29 -8.85 0.82 1.60
CA LEU A 29 -8.38 1.58 0.44
C LEU A 29 -7.11 2.37 0.74
N GLN A 30 -7.06 3.07 1.89
CA GLN A 30 -5.87 3.83 2.31
C GLN A 30 -4.61 2.97 2.40
N LYS A 31 -4.75 1.69 2.73
CA LYS A 31 -3.64 0.75 2.95
C LYS A 31 -3.18 0.21 1.61
N LEU A 32 -4.12 -0.15 0.74
CA LEU A 32 -3.80 -0.57 -0.62
C LEU A 32 -3.09 0.54 -1.42
N VAL A 33 -3.54 1.80 -1.28
CA VAL A 33 -2.87 2.97 -1.90
C VAL A 33 -1.45 3.16 -1.34
N TYR A 34 -1.26 2.99 -0.02
CA TYR A 34 0.07 3.04 0.59
C TYR A 34 0.99 1.93 0.07
N TYR A 35 0.53 0.68 0.05
CA TYR A 35 1.32 -0.45 -0.44
C TYR A 35 1.67 -0.29 -1.92
N ALA A 36 0.73 0.23 -2.74
CA ALA A 36 1.00 0.56 -4.13
C ALA A 36 2.16 1.55 -4.26
N GLN A 37 2.18 2.63 -3.48
CA GLN A 37 3.31 3.58 -3.48
C GLN A 37 4.62 2.96 -2.97
N ALA A 38 4.55 2.19 -1.88
CA ALA A 38 5.73 1.67 -1.18
C ALA A 38 6.50 0.66 -2.03
N TRP A 39 5.80 -0.33 -2.58
CA TRP A 39 6.40 -1.32 -3.47
C TRP A 39 6.86 -0.70 -4.79
N TYR A 40 6.10 0.24 -5.36
CA TYR A 40 6.52 0.88 -6.60
C TYR A 40 7.83 1.67 -6.44
N LEU A 41 7.97 2.38 -5.31
CA LEU A 41 9.22 3.06 -4.97
C LEU A 41 10.41 2.10 -4.86
N ALA A 42 10.20 0.92 -4.26
CA ALA A 42 11.25 -0.06 -4.07
C ALA A 42 11.66 -0.74 -5.38
N LEU A 43 10.68 -1.13 -6.21
CA LEU A 43 10.89 -1.84 -7.48
C LEU A 43 11.43 -0.93 -8.59
N TYR A 44 10.95 0.31 -8.68
CA TYR A 44 11.19 1.18 -9.84
C TYR A 44 12.00 2.45 -9.53
N ASP A 45 12.42 2.63 -8.28
CA ASP A 45 13.22 3.77 -7.84
C ASP A 45 12.59 5.16 -8.11
N LYS A 46 11.27 5.21 -8.28
CA LYS A 46 10.53 6.44 -8.60
C LYS A 46 9.14 6.42 -7.96
N PRO A 47 8.53 7.59 -7.67
CA PRO A 47 7.21 7.63 -7.06
C PRO A 47 6.10 7.22 -8.04
N LEU A 48 5.15 6.42 -7.57
CA LEU A 48 3.93 6.13 -8.32
C LEU A 48 3.02 7.36 -8.39
N PHE A 49 2.86 8.07 -7.27
CA PHE A 49 2.14 9.35 -7.18
C PHE A 49 2.90 10.38 -6.32
N ASP A 50 2.58 11.67 -6.50
CA ASP A 50 3.31 12.77 -5.87
C ASP A 50 2.71 13.24 -4.54
N GLU A 51 1.41 13.02 -4.36
CA GLU A 51 0.64 13.38 -3.17
C GLU A 51 1.22 12.78 -1.87
N GLU A 52 0.98 13.50 -0.77
CA GLU A 52 1.51 13.12 0.54
C GLU A 52 0.69 12.00 1.19
N LEU A 53 1.40 11.05 1.80
CA LEU A 53 0.86 10.09 2.75
C LEU A 53 1.23 10.53 4.17
N GLN A 54 0.29 10.44 5.10
CA GLN A 54 0.45 10.81 6.49
C GLN A 54 0.25 9.62 7.42
N ALA A 55 1.08 9.51 8.47
CA ALA A 55 1.02 8.47 9.48
C ALA A 55 0.01 8.83 10.59
N TRP A 56 -1.25 8.53 10.32
CA TRP A 56 -2.35 8.68 11.29
C TRP A 56 -2.38 7.50 12.26
N ILE A 57 -3.21 7.58 13.31
CA ILE A 57 -3.37 6.51 14.31
C ILE A 57 -3.69 5.18 13.61
N GLY A 58 -4.66 5.17 12.70
CA GLY A 58 -5.10 3.98 11.96
C GLY A 58 -4.20 3.61 10.78
N GLY A 59 -2.92 3.97 10.78
CA GLY A 59 -1.98 3.71 9.68
C GLY A 59 -1.84 4.87 8.69
N PRO A 60 -1.23 4.62 7.52
CA PRO A 60 -1.02 5.63 6.49
C PRO A 60 -2.35 6.07 5.89
N VAL A 61 -2.43 7.36 5.55
CA VAL A 61 -3.60 8.02 4.98
C VAL A 61 -3.16 9.06 3.95
N GLN A 62 -3.75 9.02 2.75
CA GLN A 62 -3.78 10.17 1.84
C GLN A 62 -5.02 11.02 2.23
N PRO A 63 -4.84 12.28 2.69
CA PRO A 63 -5.92 13.05 3.30
C PRO A 63 -7.11 13.34 2.39
N GLU A 64 -6.89 13.64 1.11
CA GLU A 64 -7.96 13.97 0.16
C GLU A 64 -8.84 12.76 -0.18
N LEU A 65 -8.23 11.59 -0.33
CA LEU A 65 -8.93 10.31 -0.47
C LEU A 65 -9.72 9.99 0.80
N TYR A 66 -9.13 10.23 1.97
CA TYR A 66 -9.85 10.02 3.22
C TYR A 66 -11.08 10.92 3.28
N ASP A 67 -10.92 12.20 2.96
CA ASP A 67 -12.01 13.17 2.97
C ASP A 67 -13.10 12.84 1.96
N ARG A 68 -12.75 12.30 0.79
CA ARG A 68 -13.73 11.82 -0.20
C ARG A 68 -14.58 10.68 0.35
N PHE A 69 -13.97 9.73 1.06
CA PHE A 69 -14.64 8.48 1.46
C PHE A 69 -14.99 8.38 2.96
N LYS A 70 -14.73 9.40 3.78
CA LYS A 70 -14.96 9.35 5.25
C LYS A 70 -16.43 9.18 5.63
N SER A 71 -17.37 9.60 4.80
CA SER A 71 -18.81 9.46 5.03
C SER A 71 -19.26 7.99 5.10
N TYR A 72 -18.54 7.07 4.44
CA TYR A 72 -18.80 5.63 4.47
C TYR A 72 -18.45 4.99 5.83
N LYS A 73 -17.60 5.63 6.64
CA LYS A 73 -17.12 5.12 7.94
C LYS A 73 -16.54 3.69 7.79
N TRP A 74 -17.18 2.71 8.41
CA TRP A 74 -16.80 1.30 8.41
C TRP A 74 -17.45 0.51 7.28
N ASN A 75 -18.41 1.10 6.57
CA ASN A 75 -19.12 0.44 5.49
C ASN A 75 -18.26 0.39 4.22
N PRO A 76 -18.50 -0.60 3.34
CA PRO A 76 -17.98 -0.58 1.98
C PRO A 76 -18.28 0.72 1.26
N ILE A 77 -17.33 1.17 0.44
CA ILE A 77 -17.54 2.26 -0.50
C ILE A 77 -18.53 1.78 -1.56
N SER A 78 -19.68 2.43 -1.63
CA SER A 78 -20.72 2.12 -2.62
C SER A 78 -20.60 2.98 -3.88
N GLU A 79 -19.73 3.98 -3.87
CA GLU A 79 -19.38 4.72 -5.07
C GLU A 79 -18.71 3.76 -6.07
N HIS A 80 -19.16 3.81 -7.32
CA HIS A 80 -18.58 3.02 -8.41
C HIS A 80 -17.95 4.01 -9.41
N PRO A 81 -16.66 4.33 -9.27
CA PRO A 81 -16.00 5.25 -10.17
C PRO A 81 -15.98 4.69 -11.60
N GLU A 82 -15.91 5.60 -12.58
CA GLU A 82 -15.66 5.22 -13.97
C GLU A 82 -14.31 4.52 -14.08
N LYS A 83 -14.20 3.61 -15.06
CA LYS A 83 -12.96 2.90 -15.32
C LYS A 83 -11.87 3.92 -15.68
N VAL A 84 -10.78 3.90 -14.92
CA VAL A 84 -9.61 4.73 -15.21
C VAL A 84 -8.69 3.99 -16.16
N GLU A 85 -8.34 4.61 -17.28
CA GLU A 85 -7.34 4.10 -18.21
C GLU A 85 -5.95 4.49 -17.71
N LEU A 86 -5.16 3.49 -17.31
CA LEU A 86 -3.79 3.63 -16.83
C LEU A 86 -2.84 2.81 -17.73
N PRO A 87 -1.56 3.19 -17.84
CA PRO A 87 -0.56 2.36 -18.49
C PRO A 87 -0.51 0.93 -17.91
N GLU A 88 -0.30 -0.07 -18.78
CA GLU A 88 -0.30 -1.50 -18.43
C GLU A 88 0.59 -1.83 -17.23
N HIS A 89 1.83 -1.35 -17.23
CA HIS A 89 2.75 -1.58 -16.11
C HIS A 89 2.27 -1.01 -14.76
N ILE A 90 1.40 0.01 -14.76
CA ILE A 90 0.78 0.51 -13.53
C ILE A 90 -0.37 -0.41 -13.14
N THR A 91 -1.20 -0.84 -14.09
CA THR A 91 -2.32 -1.75 -13.78
C THR A 91 -1.82 -3.10 -13.27
N ASP A 92 -0.76 -3.65 -13.85
CA ASP A 92 -0.15 -4.90 -13.41
C ASP A 92 0.31 -4.79 -11.94
N HIS A 93 1.05 -3.71 -11.64
CA HIS A 93 1.47 -3.40 -10.27
C HIS A 93 0.28 -3.28 -9.30
N LEU A 94 -0.80 -2.60 -9.71
CA LEU A 94 -1.98 -2.47 -8.85
C LEU A 94 -2.71 -3.80 -8.64
N ILE A 95 -2.77 -4.66 -9.67
CA ILE A 95 -3.36 -6.00 -9.58
C ILE A 95 -2.55 -6.85 -8.60
N GLU A 96 -1.22 -6.87 -8.70
CA GLU A 96 -0.36 -7.60 -7.75
C GLU A 96 -0.60 -7.15 -6.30
N ILE A 97 -0.70 -5.84 -6.08
CA ILE A 97 -1.02 -5.28 -4.75
C ILE A 97 -2.39 -5.76 -4.26
N ILE A 98 -3.39 -5.81 -5.13
CA ILE A 98 -4.73 -6.30 -4.79
C ILE A 98 -4.69 -7.81 -4.50
N GLU A 99 -3.98 -8.62 -5.28
CA GLU A 99 -3.89 -10.07 -5.08
C GLU A 99 -3.16 -10.42 -3.77
N VAL A 100 -2.08 -9.69 -3.46
CA VAL A 100 -1.30 -9.92 -2.25
C VAL A 100 -2.01 -9.37 -1.01
N PHE A 101 -2.42 -8.09 -1.04
CA PHE A 101 -2.92 -7.40 0.15
C PHE A 101 -4.44 -7.31 0.24
N GLY A 102 -5.14 -7.40 -0.89
CA GLY A 102 -6.61 -7.29 -0.96
C GLY A 102 -7.34 -8.41 -0.22
N LYS A 103 -6.72 -9.59 -0.03
CA LYS A 103 -7.31 -10.68 0.77
C LYS A 103 -7.42 -10.39 2.27
N TYR A 104 -6.65 -9.42 2.78
CA TYR A 104 -6.66 -9.08 4.20
C TYR A 104 -7.80 -8.11 4.55
N GLN A 105 -8.38 -8.29 5.74
CA GLN A 105 -9.29 -7.29 6.28
C GLN A 105 -8.53 -6.02 6.66
N ALA A 106 -9.22 -4.88 6.64
CA ALA A 106 -8.64 -3.57 6.91
C ALA A 106 -7.84 -3.50 8.23
N TYR A 107 -8.32 -4.16 9.28
CA TYR A 107 -7.65 -4.22 10.58
C TYR A 107 -6.31 -4.98 10.53
N TYR A 108 -6.21 -6.05 9.74
CA TYR A 108 -4.95 -6.77 9.58
C TYR A 108 -3.92 -5.91 8.84
N LEU A 109 -4.34 -5.24 7.76
CA LEU A 109 -3.48 -4.30 7.03
C LEU A 109 -3.02 -3.15 7.92
N GLU A 110 -3.89 -2.60 8.76
CA GLU A 110 -3.52 -1.59 9.75
C GLU A 110 -2.43 -2.09 10.69
N ARG A 111 -2.58 -3.31 11.24
CA ARG A 111 -1.58 -3.89 12.15
C ARG A 111 -0.24 -4.14 11.47
N MET A 112 -0.25 -4.55 10.20
CA MET A 112 0.96 -4.73 9.41
C MET A 112 1.69 -3.40 9.29
N VAL A 113 1.05 -2.36 8.73
CA VAL A 113 1.72 -1.07 8.50
C VAL A 113 2.15 -0.39 9.81
N GLN A 114 1.38 -0.54 10.89
CA GLN A 114 1.80 -0.02 12.21
C GLN A 114 3.07 -0.70 12.76
N GLY A 115 3.44 -1.88 12.25
CA GLY A 115 4.68 -2.56 12.56
C GLY A 115 5.83 -2.25 11.60
N GLU A 116 5.57 -1.49 10.54
CA GLU A 116 6.56 -1.18 9.50
C GLU A 116 7.33 0.10 9.81
N ASP A 117 8.61 0.09 9.45
CA ASP A 117 9.57 1.15 9.70
C ASP A 117 9.14 2.55 9.18
N PRO A 118 8.56 2.71 7.97
CA PRO A 118 8.18 4.03 7.46
C PRO A 118 7.13 4.71 8.35
N TRP A 119 6.12 3.97 8.81
CA TRP A 119 5.08 4.52 9.69
C TRP A 119 5.63 4.78 11.10
N LEU A 120 6.44 3.86 11.64
CA LEU A 120 7.07 4.00 12.95
C LEU A 120 8.03 5.19 13.02
N LYS A 121 8.83 5.41 11.96
CA LYS A 121 9.75 6.56 11.84
C LYS A 121 8.99 7.87 11.79
N ALA A 122 7.96 7.96 10.95
CA ALA A 122 7.12 9.16 10.85
C ALA A 122 6.49 9.54 12.20
N ARG A 123 6.15 8.55 13.03
CA ARG A 123 5.54 8.75 14.36
C ARG A 123 6.51 8.67 15.52
N ARG A 124 7.83 8.78 15.29
CA ARG A 124 8.83 8.73 16.36
C ARG A 124 8.56 9.81 17.42
N GLY A 125 8.44 9.39 18.67
CA GLY A 125 8.16 10.28 19.80
C GLY A 125 6.69 10.63 19.99
N ILE A 126 5.78 10.08 19.16
CA ILE A 126 4.34 10.24 19.28
C ILE A 126 3.75 8.96 19.90
N PRO A 127 2.96 9.05 20.99
CA PRO A 127 2.21 7.91 21.53
C PRO A 127 1.35 7.21 20.47
N ARG A 128 1.12 5.90 20.65
CA ARG A 128 0.40 5.08 19.67
C ARG A 128 -1.04 5.55 19.45
N ASP A 129 -1.68 6.00 20.52
CA ASP A 129 -3.07 6.46 20.57
C ASP A 129 -3.24 7.96 20.31
N GLU A 130 -2.13 8.71 20.18
CA GLU A 130 -2.18 10.14 19.92
C GLU A 130 -2.45 10.44 18.45
N HIS A 131 -3.38 11.35 18.20
CA HIS A 131 -3.70 11.78 16.84
C HIS A 131 -2.53 12.56 16.24
N ALA A 132 -2.11 12.17 15.04
CA ALA A 132 -1.07 12.89 14.31
C ALA A 132 -1.33 12.84 12.80
N THR A 133 -0.89 13.88 12.11
CA THR A 133 -0.98 14.03 10.65
C THR A 133 0.43 14.27 10.08
N VAL A 134 1.39 13.48 10.58
CA VAL A 134 2.81 13.57 10.20
C VAL A 134 3.04 12.89 8.86
N ARG A 135 3.75 13.56 7.96
CA ARG A 135 4.17 13.03 6.67
C ARG A 135 5.01 11.76 6.82
N ILE A 136 4.75 10.77 5.98
CA ILE A 136 5.63 9.61 5.75
C ILE A 136 6.54 9.96 4.58
N GLU A 137 7.86 9.94 4.80
CA GLU A 137 8.80 10.22 3.72
C GLU A 137 8.86 9.06 2.73
N LYS A 138 8.78 9.38 1.44
CA LYS A 138 8.90 8.38 0.36
C LYS A 138 10.23 7.64 0.42
N GLN A 139 11.29 8.32 0.86
CA GLN A 139 12.59 7.68 1.04
C GLN A 139 12.55 6.59 2.12
N ASP A 140 11.84 6.81 3.23
CA ASP A 140 11.70 5.80 4.28
C ASP A 140 10.92 4.59 3.77
N MET A 141 9.84 4.81 3.00
CA MET A 141 9.10 3.74 2.32
C MET A 141 10.02 2.95 1.39
N GLN A 142 10.70 3.65 0.48
CA GLN A 142 11.61 3.03 -0.48
C GLN A 142 12.69 2.19 0.21
N THR A 143 13.38 2.78 1.19
CA THR A 143 14.47 2.10 1.88
C THR A 143 14.00 0.85 2.59
N TYR A 144 12.87 0.91 3.32
CA TYR A 144 12.34 -0.26 4.03
C TYR A 144 11.89 -1.37 3.07
N TYR A 145 11.12 -1.06 2.03
CA TYR A 145 10.63 -2.09 1.12
C TYR A 145 11.74 -2.69 0.25
N LYS A 146 12.84 -1.95 0.02
CA LYS A 146 14.06 -2.52 -0.59
C LYS A 146 14.78 -3.53 0.31
N THR A 147 14.72 -3.39 1.64
CA THR A 147 15.31 -4.43 2.51
C THR A 147 14.50 -5.71 2.42
N LEU A 148 13.16 -5.62 2.37
CA LEU A 148 12.31 -6.81 2.19
C LEU A 148 12.58 -7.54 0.87
N LEU A 149 12.80 -6.81 -0.22
CA LEU A 149 13.20 -7.41 -1.50
C LEU A 149 14.53 -8.16 -1.41
N ALA A 150 15.52 -7.59 -0.73
CA ALA A 150 16.82 -8.22 -0.57
C ALA A 150 16.73 -9.49 0.31
N ASP A 151 15.94 -9.43 1.40
CA ASP A 151 15.72 -10.56 2.30
C ASP A 151 15.04 -11.72 1.54
N ASP A 152 14.02 -11.42 0.72
CA ASP A 152 13.33 -12.43 -0.11
C ASP A 152 14.29 -13.08 -1.14
N GLU A 153 15.16 -12.29 -1.80
CA GLU A 153 16.16 -12.81 -2.75
C GLU A 153 17.21 -13.72 -2.09
N GLU A 154 17.58 -13.43 -0.84
CA GLU A 154 18.51 -14.27 -0.06
C GLU A 154 17.85 -15.60 0.35
N GLU A 155 16.60 -15.57 0.84
CA GLU A 155 15.85 -16.77 1.22
C GLU A 155 15.62 -17.73 0.03
N GLU A 156 15.32 -17.19 -1.17
CA GLU A 156 15.17 -18.00 -2.38
C GLU A 156 16.49 -18.70 -2.77
N GLN A 157 17.62 -18.00 -2.67
CA GLN A 157 18.94 -18.55 -2.96
C GLN A 157 19.34 -19.63 -1.95
N GLU A 158 19.06 -19.44 -0.67
CA GLU A 158 19.29 -20.45 0.37
C GLU A 158 18.40 -21.68 0.21
N GLY A 159 17.12 -21.49 -0.14
CA GLY A 159 16.19 -22.56 -0.43
C GLY A 159 16.65 -23.45 -1.59
N GLN A 160 17.05 -22.83 -2.71
CA GLN A 160 17.58 -23.54 -3.88
C GLN A 160 18.87 -24.30 -3.55
N ASN A 161 19.81 -23.67 -2.85
CA ASN A 161 21.08 -24.31 -2.47
C ASN A 161 20.88 -25.52 -1.54
N THR A 162 19.90 -25.44 -0.63
CA THR A 162 19.57 -26.55 0.29
C THR A 162 18.89 -27.71 -0.45
N GLU A 163 18.02 -27.42 -1.42
CA GLU A 163 17.38 -28.44 -2.24
C GLU A 163 18.41 -29.20 -3.08
N TYR A 164 19.35 -28.51 -3.75
CA TYR A 164 20.45 -29.15 -4.50
C TYR A 164 21.36 -30.03 -3.64
N ALA A 165 21.62 -29.64 -2.39
CA ALA A 165 22.47 -30.39 -1.46
C ALA A 165 21.83 -31.70 -0.96
N GLN A 166 20.50 -31.85 -1.06
CA GLN A 166 19.78 -33.07 -0.63
C GLN A 166 19.65 -34.13 -1.74
N ILE A 167 20.00 -33.79 -2.99
CA ILE A 167 19.88 -34.68 -4.16
C ILE A 167 21.24 -35.27 -4.59
N GLN A 168 22.32 -34.99 -3.84
CA GLN A 168 23.66 -35.57 -4.01
C GLN A 168 24.02 -36.47 -2.83
#